data_AF-A0A1X0NSW4-F1
#
_entry.id   AF-A0A1X0NSW4-F1
#
_cell.length_a   1.000
_cell.length_b   1.000
_cell.length_c   1.000
_cell.angle_alpha   90.00
_cell.angle_beta   90.00
_cell.angle_gamma   90.00
#
_symmetry.space_group_name_H-M   'P 1'
#
loop_
_entity.id
_entity.type
_entity.pdbx_description
1 polymer ?
#
loop_
_entity_poly.entity_id
_entity_poly.type
_entity_poly.pdbx_seq_one_letter_code
_entity_poly.pdbx_strand_id
1 'polypeptide(L)'
;MLLGRYNNSTNNWNQHTTGNDWEPVLSVGEVKKKTINGKVNATITWNNPVSLKSVFPKEIAGRSLREFLGGVGVSIVTTNGTLVFPVQAMSSIRRTTAMIMYSQDDGETWKFANGITALDCTESSILEWEGKLIMNSRVDIGYRKVFESTDLGETWKEAVGTLSRVWGNSPSRKGPGSQSPFIPVTIRGKRVMLFTHPRNFKGRWNRDRLHLWVTDNNRIFD
;
A
#
# COMPACT_ATOMS: atom_id res chain seq x y z
N MET A 1 11.21 4.76 4.87
CA MET A 1 11.03 3.41 4.31
C MET A 1 10.53 2.48 5.41
N LEU A 2 9.37 1.87 5.22
CA LEU A 2 8.75 0.92 6.17
C LEU A 2 8.98 -0.51 5.69
N LEU A 3 9.49 -1.39 6.56
CA LEU A 3 9.79 -2.79 6.24
C LEU A 3 9.28 -3.73 7.34
N GLY A 4 8.99 -4.98 6.98
CA GLY A 4 8.87 -6.07 7.94
C GLY A 4 10.23 -6.73 8.14
N ARG A 5 10.65 -6.87 9.39
CA ARG A 5 11.83 -7.62 9.82
C ARG A 5 11.38 -8.93 10.48
N TYR A 6 12.01 -10.03 10.08
CA TYR A 6 11.80 -11.37 10.63
C TYR A 6 13.15 -11.96 10.99
N ASN A 7 13.27 -12.67 12.11
CA ASN A 7 14.57 -13.18 12.57
C ASN A 7 14.79 -14.62 12.11
N ASN A 8 13.86 -15.52 12.44
CA ASN A 8 14.10 -16.97 12.35
C ASN A 8 13.00 -17.75 11.62
N SER A 9 11.84 -17.16 11.33
CA SER A 9 10.75 -17.90 10.68
C SER A 9 11.10 -18.30 9.25
N THR A 10 10.77 -19.55 8.92
CA THR A 10 10.87 -20.12 7.56
C THR A 10 9.53 -20.17 6.84
N ASN A 11 8.43 -19.89 7.54
CA ASN A 11 7.09 -19.87 6.98
C ASN A 11 6.74 -18.48 6.46
N ASN A 12 5.71 -18.40 5.61
CA ASN A 12 5.17 -17.11 5.20
C ASN A 12 4.52 -16.41 6.40
N TRP A 13 4.63 -15.09 6.49
CA TRP A 13 4.06 -14.28 7.58
C TRP A 13 2.58 -14.58 7.85
N ASN A 14 1.81 -14.87 6.79
CA ASN A 14 0.39 -15.17 6.92
C ASN A 14 0.10 -16.53 7.59
N GLN A 15 1.11 -17.36 7.80
CA GLN A 15 1.03 -18.66 8.49
C GLN A 15 1.47 -18.56 9.95
N HIS A 16 1.99 -17.42 10.40
CA HIS A 16 2.45 -17.25 11.77
C HIS A 16 1.28 -17.27 12.75
N THR A 17 1.50 -17.92 13.89
CA THR A 17 0.50 -17.99 14.98
C THR A 17 0.61 -16.81 15.94
N THR A 18 1.77 -16.16 16.00
CA THR A 18 2.07 -15.01 16.88
C THR A 18 2.96 -14.02 16.12
N GLY A 19 2.95 -12.75 16.53
CA GLY A 19 3.85 -11.71 15.99
C GLY A 19 5.20 -11.64 16.70
N ASN A 20 5.69 -12.74 17.30
CA ASN A 20 6.92 -12.73 18.10
C ASN A 20 8.18 -12.58 17.24
N ASP A 21 8.21 -13.19 16.06
CA ASP A 21 9.33 -13.12 15.13
C ASP A 21 9.29 -11.86 14.24
N TRP A 22 8.19 -11.12 14.26
CA TRP A 22 7.93 -9.97 13.40
C TRP A 22 8.25 -8.64 14.06
N GLU A 23 8.78 -7.71 13.28
CA GLU A 23 8.94 -6.32 13.68
C GLU A 23 8.77 -5.35 12.51
N PRO A 24 7.88 -4.34 12.62
CA PRO A 24 7.77 -3.28 11.64
C PRO A 24 8.84 -2.22 11.91
N VAL A 25 9.74 -2.00 10.97
CA VAL A 25 10.84 -1.04 11.13
C VAL A 25 10.75 0.09 10.12
N LEU A 26 11.03 1.31 10.58
CA LEU A 26 11.11 2.52 9.78
C LEU A 26 12.56 2.99 9.71
N SER A 27 13.08 3.23 8.50
CA SER A 27 14.36 3.89 8.29
C SER A 27 14.19 5.10 7.36
N VAL A 28 14.86 6.20 7.68
CA VAL A 28 14.82 7.46 6.96
C VAL A 28 16.18 7.67 6.27
N GLY A 29 16.12 7.94 4.97
CA GLY A 29 17.29 8.25 4.14
C GLY A 29 17.28 9.72 3.79
N GLU A 30 18.33 10.45 4.19
CA GLU A 30 18.51 11.87 3.86
C GLU A 30 19.32 11.99 2.56
N VAL A 31 18.74 12.64 1.55
CA VAL A 31 19.41 12.88 0.26
C VAL A 31 20.06 14.26 0.27
N LYS A 32 21.38 14.32 0.07
CA LYS A 32 22.13 15.59 -0.08
C LYS A 32 22.71 15.69 -1.48
N LYS A 33 22.50 16.83 -2.14
CA LYS A 33 23.07 17.13 -3.46
C LYS A 33 24.23 18.13 -3.31
N LYS A 34 25.30 17.93 -4.07
CA LYS A 34 26.46 18.83 -4.15
C LYS A 34 26.93 18.95 -5.60
N THR A 35 27.42 20.11 -5.99
CA THR A 35 28.05 20.29 -7.31
C THR A 35 29.56 20.29 -7.13
N ILE A 36 30.26 19.38 -7.82
CA ILE A 36 31.71 19.24 -7.79
C ILE A 36 32.19 19.37 -9.23
N ASN A 37 33.05 20.36 -9.52
CA ASN A 37 33.58 20.63 -10.85
C ASN A 37 32.48 20.72 -11.93
N GLY A 38 31.40 21.44 -11.64
CA GLY A 38 30.25 21.60 -12.55
C GLY A 38 29.34 20.36 -12.69
N LYS A 39 29.62 19.25 -11.99
CA LYS A 39 28.81 18.02 -12.02
C LYS A 39 27.99 17.85 -10.74
N VAL A 40 26.70 17.58 -10.89
CA VAL A 40 25.81 17.29 -9.76
C VAL A 40 26.11 15.88 -9.22
N ASN A 41 26.37 15.80 -7.93
CA ASN A 41 26.57 14.59 -7.16
C ASN A 41 25.50 14.51 -6.07
N ALA A 42 25.13 13.29 -5.67
CA ALA A 42 24.19 13.07 -4.57
C ALA A 42 24.67 11.97 -3.64
N THR A 43 24.41 12.13 -2.34
CA THR A 43 24.65 11.12 -1.30
C THR A 43 23.34 10.82 -0.58
N ILE A 44 23.17 9.58 -0.13
CA ILE A 44 22.05 9.18 0.72
C ILE A 44 22.62 8.62 2.02
N THR A 45 22.25 9.22 3.14
CA THR A 45 22.64 8.74 4.48
C THR A 45 21.42 8.15 5.17
N TRP A 46 21.51 6.92 5.65
CA TRP A 46 20.42 6.22 6.32
C TRP A 46 20.61 6.22 7.83
N ASN A 47 19.53 6.43 8.57
CA ASN A 47 19.52 6.20 10.01
C ASN A 47 19.39 4.70 10.33
N ASN A 48 19.68 4.36 11.59
CA ASN A 48 19.36 3.03 12.11
C ASN A 48 17.83 2.83 12.09
N PRO A 49 17.33 1.65 11.68
CA PRO A 49 15.90 1.39 11.68
C PRO A 49 15.30 1.48 13.08
N VAL A 50 14.14 2.14 13.19
CA VAL A 50 13.37 2.31 14.43
C VAL A 50 12.15 1.39 14.38
N SER A 51 11.87 0.69 15.47
CA SER A 51 10.69 -0.16 15.61
C SER A 51 9.41 0.65 15.74
N LEU A 52 8.38 0.30 14.98
CA LEU A 52 7.02 0.84 15.12
C LEU A 52 6.08 -0.17 15.81
N LYS A 53 6.62 -1.23 16.42
CA LYS A 53 5.80 -2.32 17.00
C LYS A 53 4.87 -1.83 18.11
N SER A 54 5.29 -0.86 18.90
CA SER A 54 4.52 -0.29 20.02
C SER A 54 3.29 0.51 19.56
N VAL A 55 3.30 1.02 18.32
CA VAL A 55 2.19 1.80 17.74
C VAL A 55 1.10 0.87 17.19
N PHE A 56 1.41 -0.40 16.93
CA PHE A 56 0.45 -1.33 16.35
C PHE A 56 -0.70 -1.64 17.31
N PRO A 57 -1.97 -1.37 16.94
CA PRO A 57 -3.08 -1.66 17.82
C PRO A 57 -3.25 -3.17 18.03
N LYS A 58 -3.61 -3.56 19.25
CA LYS A 58 -3.94 -4.96 19.57
C LYS A 58 -5.22 -5.42 18.88
N GLU A 59 -6.14 -4.51 18.63
CA GLU A 59 -7.45 -4.75 18.03
C GLU A 59 -7.87 -3.58 17.14
N ILE A 60 -8.55 -3.89 16.03
CA ILE A 60 -9.25 -2.90 15.20
C ILE A 60 -10.59 -3.49 14.74
N ALA A 61 -11.64 -2.68 14.72
CA ALA A 61 -12.99 -3.11 14.30
C ALA A 61 -13.45 -4.46 14.92
N GLY A 62 -13.19 -4.66 16.22
CA GLY A 62 -13.55 -5.88 16.94
C GLY A 62 -12.69 -7.11 16.62
N ARG A 63 -11.53 -6.95 15.97
CA ARG A 63 -10.64 -8.04 15.55
C ARG A 63 -9.23 -7.84 16.05
N SER A 64 -8.73 -8.79 16.83
CA SER A 64 -7.34 -8.75 17.28
C SER A 64 -6.37 -8.89 16.10
N LEU A 65 -5.28 -8.13 16.13
CA LEU A 65 -4.25 -8.12 15.09
C LEU A 65 -2.96 -8.77 15.60
N ARG A 66 -2.13 -9.29 14.68
CA ARG A 66 -0.90 -10.03 15.04
C ARG A 66 0.36 -9.45 14.42
N GLU A 67 0.30 -9.14 13.14
CA GLU A 67 1.40 -8.58 12.36
C GLU A 67 0.85 -7.61 11.33
N PHE A 68 1.65 -6.63 10.92
CA PHE A 68 1.37 -5.84 9.73
C PHE A 68 2.62 -5.62 8.88
N LEU A 69 2.39 -5.38 7.60
CA LEU A 69 3.42 -5.00 6.64
C LEU A 69 2.96 -3.78 5.87
N GLY A 70 3.90 -3.07 5.24
CA GLY A 70 3.54 -2.08 4.23
C GLY A 70 2.78 -2.70 3.05
N GLY A 71 2.03 -1.88 2.34
CA GLY A 71 1.31 -2.24 1.12
C GLY A 71 2.21 -2.52 -0.09
N VAL A 72 3.53 -2.34 0.07
CA VAL A 72 4.59 -2.55 -0.94
C VAL A 72 4.54 -1.53 -2.08
N GLY A 73 5.68 -0.90 -2.34
CA GLY A 73 5.82 0.15 -3.36
C GLY A 73 5.94 1.54 -2.74
N VAL A 74 5.33 2.53 -3.40
CA VAL A 74 5.44 3.94 -3.03
C VAL A 74 4.20 4.36 -2.23
N SER A 75 4.45 5.07 -1.14
CA SER A 75 3.44 5.68 -0.26
C SER A 75 3.41 7.19 -0.50
N ILE A 76 2.49 7.92 0.15
CA ILE A 76 2.24 9.32 -0.19
C ILE A 76 2.47 10.27 0.96
N VAL A 77 2.73 11.53 0.59
CA VAL A 77 2.46 12.70 1.43
C VAL A 77 1.21 13.34 0.85
N THR A 78 0.19 13.53 1.69
CA THR A 78 -1.05 14.19 1.28
C THR A 78 -0.85 15.70 1.14
N THR A 79 -1.80 16.39 0.53
CA THR A 79 -1.73 17.84 0.27
C THR A 79 -1.58 18.65 1.57
N ASN A 80 -2.04 18.13 2.71
CA ASN A 80 -1.89 18.78 4.01
C ASN A 80 -0.60 18.41 4.77
N GLY A 81 0.32 17.66 4.15
CA GLY A 81 1.59 17.25 4.75
C GLY A 81 1.57 15.91 5.49
N THR A 82 0.42 15.26 5.63
CA THR A 82 0.35 13.95 6.33
C THR A 82 1.08 12.87 5.54
N LEU A 83 2.02 12.16 6.19
CA LEU A 83 2.65 10.94 5.68
C LEU A 83 1.67 9.77 5.81
N VAL A 84 1.40 9.05 4.73
CA VAL A 84 0.42 7.94 4.74
C VAL A 84 0.99 6.69 4.11
N PHE A 85 1.12 5.63 4.92
CA PHE A 85 1.40 4.27 4.48
C PHE A 85 0.11 3.46 4.37
N PRO A 86 -0.22 2.88 3.20
CA PRO A 86 -1.14 1.77 3.16
C PRO A 86 -0.44 0.57 3.79
N VAL A 87 -1.14 -0.15 4.67
CA VAL A 87 -0.60 -1.31 5.37
C VAL A 87 -1.58 -2.47 5.28
N GLN A 88 -1.04 -3.68 5.32
CA GLN A 88 -1.81 -4.92 5.38
C GLN A 88 -1.58 -5.56 6.75
N ALA A 89 -2.66 -5.90 7.45
CA ALA A 89 -2.62 -6.46 8.78
C ALA A 89 -3.24 -7.85 8.80
N MET A 90 -2.62 -8.77 9.55
CA MET A 90 -3.14 -10.10 9.80
C MET A 90 -4.03 -10.09 11.04
N SER A 91 -5.28 -10.52 10.88
CA SER A 91 -6.23 -10.67 11.99
C SER A 91 -6.16 -12.05 12.65
N SER A 92 -6.73 -12.17 13.86
CA SER A 92 -6.82 -13.42 14.62
C SER A 92 -7.59 -14.54 13.90
N ILE A 93 -8.51 -14.20 12.98
CA ILE A 93 -9.23 -15.15 12.13
C ILE A 93 -8.42 -15.60 10.89
N ARG A 94 -7.10 -15.31 10.87
CA ARG A 94 -6.17 -15.68 9.78
C ARG A 94 -6.55 -15.13 8.41
N ARG A 95 -7.14 -13.94 8.40
CA ARG A 95 -7.44 -13.20 7.16
C ARG A 95 -6.82 -11.83 7.22
N THR A 96 -6.30 -11.39 6.08
CA THR A 96 -5.71 -10.05 5.96
C THR A 96 -6.78 -9.00 5.76
N THR A 97 -6.47 -7.77 6.14
CA THR A 97 -7.20 -6.58 5.73
C THR A 97 -6.21 -5.45 5.49
N ALA A 98 -6.56 -4.51 4.62
CA ALA A 98 -5.80 -3.28 4.43
C ALA A 98 -6.40 -2.13 5.25
N MET A 99 -5.52 -1.27 5.76
CA MET A 99 -5.81 -0.04 6.51
C MET A 99 -4.69 0.97 6.22
N ILE A 100 -4.68 2.10 6.93
CA ILE A 100 -3.56 3.04 6.85
C ILE A 100 -2.88 3.25 8.20
N MET A 101 -1.58 3.49 8.11
CA MET A 101 -0.76 4.05 9.18
C MET A 101 -0.27 5.41 8.71
N TYR A 102 -0.43 6.45 9.54
CA TYR A 102 -0.11 7.82 9.15
C TYR A 102 0.61 8.59 10.24
N SER A 103 1.28 9.68 9.84
CA SER A 103 1.97 10.63 10.71
C SER A 103 1.70 12.05 10.23
N GLN A 104 1.43 12.96 11.17
CA GLN A 104 1.15 14.38 10.92
C GLN A 104 2.27 15.30 11.44
N ASP A 105 3.38 14.71 11.85
CA ASP A 105 4.52 15.33 12.51
C ASP A 105 5.83 14.80 11.91
N ASP A 106 5.88 14.68 10.57
CA ASP A 106 7.06 14.27 9.80
C ASP A 106 7.71 12.94 10.24
N GLY A 107 6.89 12.03 10.79
CA GLY A 107 7.29 10.69 11.19
C GLY A 107 7.74 10.56 12.65
N GLU A 108 7.60 11.62 13.46
CA GLU A 108 7.86 11.57 14.90
C GLU A 108 6.90 10.63 15.64
N THR A 109 5.60 10.74 15.36
CA THR A 109 4.58 9.83 15.88
C THR A 109 3.74 9.22 14.76
N TRP A 110 3.28 7.99 15.01
CA TRP A 110 2.48 7.23 14.05
C TRP A 110 1.16 6.81 14.69
N LYS A 111 0.11 6.76 13.88
CA LYS A 111 -1.22 6.29 14.26
C LYS A 111 -1.78 5.37 13.19
N PHE A 112 -2.66 4.47 13.60
CA PHE A 112 -3.49 3.70 12.68
C PHE A 112 -4.89 4.33 12.64
N ALA A 113 -5.46 4.46 11.44
CA ALA A 113 -6.87 4.82 11.32
C ALA A 113 -7.75 3.64 11.75
N ASN A 114 -8.96 3.89 12.25
CA ASN A 114 -9.85 2.80 12.73
C ASN A 114 -10.49 2.00 11.58
N GLY A 115 -10.59 2.61 10.39
CA GLY A 115 -11.25 2.00 9.25
C GLY A 115 -10.41 0.91 8.60
N ILE A 116 -11.08 -0.18 8.26
CA ILE A 116 -10.49 -1.31 7.53
C ILE A 116 -11.24 -1.58 6.23
N THR A 117 -10.51 -2.05 5.23
CA THR A 117 -11.09 -2.55 3.98
C THR A 117 -11.77 -3.91 4.18
N ALA A 118 -12.43 -4.39 3.12
CA ALA A 118 -12.90 -5.77 3.09
C ALA A 118 -11.77 -6.77 3.36
N LEU A 119 -12.11 -7.95 3.89
CA LEU A 119 -11.15 -9.02 4.12
C LEU A 119 -10.45 -9.47 2.82
N ASP A 120 -9.25 -10.01 2.99
CA ASP A 120 -8.32 -10.50 1.97
C ASP A 120 -7.72 -9.41 1.06
N CYS A 121 -7.90 -8.13 1.43
CA CYS A 121 -7.16 -7.02 0.83
C CYS A 121 -5.73 -7.00 1.34
N THR A 122 -4.77 -7.03 0.41
CA THR A 122 -3.32 -7.06 0.66
C THR A 122 -2.63 -6.06 -0.27
N GLU A 123 -1.30 -5.91 -0.13
CA GLU A 123 -0.41 -5.20 -1.06
C GLU A 123 -1.07 -4.00 -1.76
N SER A 124 -1.61 -3.10 -0.94
CA SER A 124 -2.44 -1.99 -1.40
C SER A 124 -1.56 -0.79 -1.73
N SER A 125 -1.82 -0.16 -2.87
CA SER A 125 -1.26 1.15 -3.18
C SER A 125 -2.28 2.23 -2.87
N ILE A 126 -1.81 3.41 -2.50
CA ILE A 126 -2.66 4.53 -2.10
C ILE A 126 -2.25 5.79 -2.84
N LEU A 127 -3.23 6.63 -3.16
CA LEU A 127 -3.01 7.97 -3.66
C LEU A 127 -4.04 8.95 -3.11
N GLU A 128 -3.76 10.24 -3.23
CA GLU A 128 -4.73 11.30 -2.99
C GLU A 128 -5.25 11.83 -4.33
N TRP A 129 -6.58 11.91 -4.44
CA TRP A 129 -7.30 12.40 -5.61
C TRP A 129 -8.46 13.27 -5.15
N GLU A 130 -8.52 14.54 -5.57
CA GLU A 130 -9.65 15.44 -5.26
C GLU A 130 -10.03 15.48 -3.77
N GLY A 131 -9.03 15.50 -2.87
CA GLY A 131 -9.23 15.57 -1.41
C GLY A 131 -9.64 14.26 -0.74
N LYS A 132 -9.70 13.14 -1.48
CA LYS A 132 -9.91 11.79 -0.92
C LYS A 132 -8.70 10.90 -1.11
N LEU A 133 -8.52 9.98 -0.18
CA LEU A 133 -7.63 8.84 -0.34
C LEU A 133 -8.32 7.79 -1.21
N ILE A 134 -7.59 7.26 -2.19
CA ILE A 134 -8.00 6.11 -2.99
C ILE A 134 -7.02 4.97 -2.72
N MET A 135 -7.50 3.89 -2.11
CA MET A 135 -6.73 2.69 -1.83
C MET A 135 -7.08 1.58 -2.82
N ASN A 136 -6.10 1.15 -3.61
CA ASN A 136 -6.25 0.10 -4.62
C ASN A 136 -5.60 -1.20 -4.13
N SER A 137 -6.43 -2.13 -3.66
CA SER A 137 -5.99 -3.33 -2.95
C SER A 137 -5.84 -4.55 -3.85
N ARG A 138 -4.74 -5.29 -3.64
CA ARG A 138 -4.61 -6.64 -4.18
C ARG A 138 -5.64 -7.52 -3.48
N VAL A 139 -6.37 -8.28 -4.28
CA VAL A 139 -7.16 -9.42 -3.83
C VAL A 139 -6.72 -10.58 -4.71
N ASP A 140 -6.42 -11.72 -4.10
CA ASP A 140 -5.94 -12.85 -4.89
C ASP A 140 -7.02 -13.38 -5.82
N ILE A 141 -8.27 -13.50 -5.35
CA ILE A 141 -9.33 -14.10 -6.15
C ILE A 141 -10.19 -13.03 -6.84
N GLY A 142 -10.34 -13.17 -8.16
CA GLY A 142 -11.29 -12.40 -8.96
C GLY A 142 -10.75 -11.07 -9.47
N TYR A 143 -10.81 -10.06 -8.62
CA TYR A 143 -10.58 -8.68 -9.02
C TYR A 143 -10.06 -7.85 -7.85
N ARG A 144 -9.29 -6.82 -8.18
CA ARG A 144 -8.87 -5.81 -7.22
C ARG A 144 -10.08 -5.07 -6.69
N LYS A 145 -10.04 -4.71 -5.42
CA LYS A 145 -11.04 -3.84 -4.80
C LYS A 145 -10.41 -2.48 -4.57
N VAL A 146 -11.15 -1.43 -4.90
CA VAL A 146 -10.71 -0.05 -4.71
C VAL A 146 -11.65 0.63 -3.72
N PHE A 147 -11.09 1.35 -2.78
CA PHE A 147 -11.83 2.04 -1.73
C PHE A 147 -11.47 3.52 -1.68
N GLU A 148 -12.43 4.34 -1.29
CA GLU A 148 -12.29 5.77 -1.09
C GLU A 148 -12.52 6.12 0.39
N SER A 149 -11.75 7.09 0.88
CA SER A 149 -11.90 7.68 2.21
C SER A 149 -11.69 9.19 2.15
N THR A 150 -12.56 9.94 2.81
CA THR A 150 -12.49 11.41 2.95
C THR A 150 -12.07 11.85 4.35
N ASP A 151 -11.80 10.90 5.24
CA ASP A 151 -11.61 11.08 6.67
C ASP A 151 -10.33 10.39 7.16
N LEU A 152 -9.27 10.42 6.33
CA LEU A 152 -7.96 9.84 6.65
C LEU A 152 -8.06 8.36 7.07
N GLY A 153 -8.89 7.59 6.37
CA GLY A 153 -9.01 6.15 6.55
C GLY A 153 -9.87 5.71 7.74
N GLU A 154 -10.56 6.63 8.43
CA GLU A 154 -11.51 6.28 9.49
C GLU A 154 -12.71 5.49 8.93
N THR A 155 -13.17 5.84 7.73
CA THR A 155 -14.16 5.06 6.98
C THR A 155 -13.71 4.78 5.55
N TRP A 156 -14.12 3.61 5.03
CA TRP A 156 -13.81 3.18 3.66
C TRP A 156 -15.08 2.81 2.91
N LYS A 157 -15.29 3.42 1.74
CA LYS A 157 -16.37 3.08 0.82
C LYS A 157 -15.80 2.42 -0.43
N GLU A 158 -16.34 1.28 -0.84
CA GLU A 158 -15.91 0.65 -2.10
C GLU A 158 -16.29 1.53 -3.31
N ALA A 159 -15.31 1.79 -4.18
CA ALA A 159 -15.41 2.65 -5.35
C ALA A 159 -16.08 1.95 -6.55
N VAL A 160 -17.25 1.35 -6.33
CA VAL A 160 -17.97 0.53 -7.34
C VAL A 160 -18.43 1.33 -8.56
N GLY A 161 -18.58 2.65 -8.44
CA GLY A 161 -18.98 3.54 -9.54
C GLY A 161 -17.83 3.99 -10.44
N THR A 162 -16.59 3.65 -10.11
CA THR A 162 -15.39 4.12 -10.83
C THR A 162 -14.39 2.99 -11.07
N LEU A 163 -13.61 2.63 -10.04
CA LEU A 163 -12.37 1.87 -10.21
C LEU A 163 -12.42 0.45 -9.62
N SER A 164 -13.30 0.19 -8.64
CA SER A 164 -13.35 -1.12 -8.01
C SER A 164 -13.80 -2.19 -9.01
N ARG A 165 -13.21 -3.37 -8.92
CA ARG A 165 -13.55 -4.57 -9.72
C ARG A 165 -13.20 -4.50 -11.21
N VAL A 166 -12.71 -3.36 -11.71
CA VAL A 166 -12.26 -3.18 -13.10
C VAL A 166 -11.11 -4.16 -13.42
N TRP A 167 -10.02 -4.08 -12.66
CA TRP A 167 -8.81 -4.86 -12.92
C TRP A 167 -8.85 -6.25 -12.30
N GLY A 168 -8.64 -7.28 -13.12
CA GLY A 168 -8.61 -8.68 -12.74
C GLY A 168 -7.21 -9.21 -12.45
N ASN A 169 -7.14 -10.26 -11.63
CA ASN A 169 -5.90 -10.99 -11.36
C ASN A 169 -5.41 -11.86 -12.54
N SER A 170 -6.31 -12.29 -13.41
CA SER A 170 -6.04 -13.10 -14.62
C SER A 170 -7.24 -13.09 -15.59
N PRO A 171 -7.11 -13.64 -16.81
CA PRO A 171 -8.22 -13.69 -17.77
C PRO A 171 -9.44 -14.47 -17.26
N SER A 172 -9.22 -15.55 -16.50
CA SER A 172 -10.28 -16.39 -15.92
C SER A 172 -10.72 -15.94 -14.53
N ARG A 173 -10.19 -14.81 -14.03
CA ARG A 173 -10.48 -14.27 -12.69
C ARG A 173 -10.12 -15.24 -11.55
N LYS A 174 -9.13 -16.11 -11.79
CA LYS A 174 -8.62 -17.15 -10.88
C LYS A 174 -7.10 -17.09 -10.77
N GLY A 175 -6.56 -17.57 -9.65
CA GLY A 175 -5.11 -17.53 -9.38
C GLY A 175 -4.74 -16.35 -8.48
N PRO A 176 -3.45 -16.03 -8.28
CA PRO A 176 -3.03 -14.96 -7.39
C PRO A 176 -3.09 -13.58 -8.06
N GLY A 177 -3.22 -12.54 -7.25
CA GLY A 177 -3.03 -11.15 -7.66
C GLY A 177 -1.54 -10.77 -7.67
N SER A 178 -1.29 -9.46 -7.73
CA SER A 178 0.05 -8.87 -7.72
C SER A 178 0.03 -7.51 -7.02
N GLN A 179 1.17 -7.10 -6.49
CA GLN A 179 1.44 -5.69 -6.18
C GLN A 179 1.28 -4.86 -7.45
N SER A 180 0.76 -3.64 -7.28
CA SER A 180 0.48 -2.71 -8.37
C SER A 180 0.73 -1.29 -7.96
N PRO A 181 1.77 -0.63 -8.51
CA PRO A 181 1.90 0.81 -8.44
C PRO A 181 0.63 1.50 -8.94
N PHE A 182 0.17 2.50 -8.17
CA PHE A 182 -0.97 3.33 -8.50
C PHE A 182 -0.65 4.76 -8.08
N ILE A 183 -0.37 5.63 -9.05
CA ILE A 183 0.19 6.96 -8.78
C ILE A 183 -0.60 8.07 -9.50
N PRO A 184 -0.78 9.24 -8.86
CA PRO A 184 -1.31 10.41 -9.53
C PRO A 184 -0.17 11.16 -10.25
N VAL A 185 -0.43 11.62 -11.47
CA VAL A 185 0.49 12.49 -12.23
C VAL A 185 -0.28 13.58 -12.97
N THR A 186 0.41 14.65 -13.34
CA THR A 186 -0.13 15.68 -14.23
C THR A 186 0.58 15.59 -15.58
N ILE A 187 -0.18 15.26 -16.63
CA ILE A 187 0.33 15.18 -18.01
C ILE A 187 -0.34 16.29 -18.82
N ARG A 188 0.45 17.22 -19.36
CA ARG A 188 -0.03 18.36 -20.16
C ARG A 188 -1.17 19.13 -19.48
N GLY A 189 -1.02 19.41 -18.19
CA GLY A 189 -2.01 20.14 -17.38
C GLY A 189 -3.22 19.33 -16.92
N LYS A 190 -3.36 18.06 -17.35
CA LYS A 190 -4.44 17.18 -16.88
C LYS A 190 -3.92 16.23 -15.81
N ARG A 191 -4.56 16.23 -14.64
CA ARG A 191 -4.32 15.23 -13.59
C ARG A 191 -4.93 13.89 -14.03
N VAL A 192 -4.17 12.81 -13.90
CA VAL A 192 -4.58 11.43 -14.20
C VAL A 192 -3.91 10.49 -13.21
N MET A 193 -4.35 9.24 -13.16
CA MET A 193 -3.73 8.16 -12.40
C MET A 193 -3.13 7.14 -13.37
N LEU A 194 -1.91 6.71 -13.07
CA LEU A 194 -1.22 5.62 -13.75
C LEU A 194 -1.30 4.37 -12.88
N PHE A 195 -1.69 3.25 -13.49
CA PHE A 195 -1.84 1.97 -12.81
C PHE A 195 -1.11 0.88 -13.60
N THR A 196 -0.32 0.04 -12.94
CA THR A 196 0.30 -1.12 -13.61
C THR A 196 -0.07 -2.44 -12.94
N HIS A 197 -0.34 -3.46 -13.74
CA HIS A 197 -0.69 -4.81 -13.29
C HIS A 197 -0.42 -5.84 -14.40
N PRO A 198 0.06 -7.04 -14.06
CA PRO A 198 0.20 -8.12 -15.03
C PRO A 198 -1.17 -8.63 -15.50
N ARG A 199 -1.27 -9.02 -16.78
CA ARG A 199 -2.46 -9.72 -17.30
C ARG A 199 -2.49 -11.20 -16.90
N ASN A 200 -1.34 -11.79 -16.57
CA ASN A 200 -1.18 -13.13 -16.00
C ASN A 200 -1.84 -14.26 -16.83
N PHE A 201 -1.56 -14.30 -18.13
CA PHE A 201 -2.08 -15.34 -19.04
C PHE A 201 -1.46 -16.71 -18.76
N LYS A 202 -0.20 -16.76 -18.30
CA LYS A 202 0.46 -18.01 -17.89
C LYS A 202 -0.02 -18.53 -16.53
N GLY A 203 -0.77 -17.71 -15.79
CA GLY A 203 -1.36 -18.07 -14.51
C GLY A 203 -0.36 -18.30 -13.38
N ARG A 204 -0.90 -18.62 -12.19
CA ARG A 204 -0.14 -18.71 -10.93
C ARG A 204 0.65 -17.41 -10.71
N TRP A 205 1.86 -17.50 -10.16
CA TRP A 205 2.73 -16.36 -9.91
C TRP A 205 3.60 -15.95 -11.12
N ASN A 206 3.33 -16.46 -12.33
CA ASN A 206 4.08 -16.05 -13.53
C ASN A 206 3.91 -14.56 -13.79
N ARG A 207 2.68 -14.04 -13.66
CA ARG A 207 2.39 -12.60 -13.74
C ARG A 207 2.98 -11.96 -15.00
N ASP A 208 2.84 -12.65 -16.12
CA ASP A 208 3.34 -12.19 -17.41
C ASP A 208 2.47 -11.05 -17.98
N ARG A 209 3.05 -10.34 -18.96
CA ARG A 209 2.41 -9.22 -19.68
C ARG A 209 2.00 -8.10 -18.72
N LEU A 210 3.00 -7.38 -18.21
CA LEU A 210 2.76 -6.16 -17.43
C LEU A 210 2.13 -5.10 -18.34
N HIS A 211 0.96 -4.61 -17.96
CA HIS A 211 0.24 -3.54 -18.65
C HIS A 211 0.24 -2.27 -17.83
N LEU A 212 0.04 -1.14 -18.50
CA LEU A 212 -0.14 0.19 -17.93
C LEU A 212 -1.53 0.67 -18.34
N TRP A 213 -2.28 1.21 -17.39
CA TRP A 213 -3.54 1.89 -17.63
C TRP A 213 -3.45 3.34 -17.18
N VAL A 214 -4.21 4.20 -17.84
CA VAL A 214 -4.39 5.60 -17.49
C VAL A 214 -5.86 5.87 -17.20
N THR A 215 -6.15 6.56 -16.10
CA THR A 215 -7.52 6.97 -15.78
C THR A 215 -7.60 8.38 -15.22
N ASP A 216 -8.67 9.09 -15.54
CA ASP A 216 -9.03 10.37 -14.93
C ASP A 216 -10.14 10.23 -13.87
N ASN A 217 -10.27 9.04 -13.26
CA ASN A 217 -11.35 8.63 -12.37
C ASN A 217 -12.73 8.50 -13.04
N ASN A 218 -12.78 8.60 -14.37
CA ASN A 218 -14.00 8.40 -15.16
C ASN A 218 -13.72 7.43 -16.32
N ARG A 219 -12.84 7.83 -17.24
CA ARG A 219 -12.41 6.98 -18.36
C ARG A 219 -11.19 6.16 -17.94
N ILE A 220 -11.07 4.96 -18.49
CA ILE A 220 -9.91 4.09 -18.29
C ILE A 220 -9.40 3.68 -19.68
N PHE A 221 -8.13 3.93 -19.92
CA PHE A 221 -7.42 3.62 -21.14
C PHE A 221 -6.32 2.59 -20.84
N ASP A 222 -6.18 1.59 -21.71
CA ASP A 222 -5.05 0.64 -21.75
C ASP A 222 -4.08 1.15 -22.82
#